data_AF-A0A2E8WHF7-F1
#
_entry.id   AF-A0A2E8WHF7-F1
#
_cell.length_a   1.000
_cell.length_b   1.000
_cell.length_c   1.000
_cell.angle_alpha   90.00
_cell.angle_beta   90.00
_cell.angle_gamma   90.00
#
_symmetry.space_group_name_H-M   'P 1'
#
loop_
_entity.id
_entity.type
_entity.pdbx_description
1 polymer ?
#
loop_
_entity_poly.entity_id
_entity_poly.type
_entity_poly.pdbx_seq_one_letter_code
_entity_poly.pdbx_strand_id
1 'polypeptide(L)'
;MTSQERISEVVQQASRAGLNTLFVQVRGRGDAYYESDLAPPGEGIEPGLDPLAYCVERARDAGLQVHAWVNVYLTWYPDREAPEDHLLRTNPDWFMISSDGIDLGQPGLTDDIVKRGVEGRYLSPAHPSVSPYLLEVIGEIIDRYRVDGIHLDYVRYPNEHYDYSPLARTGFWADTDTDPPTIGGAEEAVKTWNRWRSARVTEFVREAKALLLRRNPALVLSAAVKPDLETAYTRYGQNWIDWVNRRYLDVVVPMFYTGSNRRLLERMRLVRKYVQKGRVVAGIGAWNQDTGDTVKQIEGARDARLAGFSLFSYETLKSVPSLQSAIAEEASR
;
A
#
# COMPACT_ATOMS: atom_id res chain seq x y z
N MET A 1 1.02 -9.75 -13.42
CA MET A 1 1.52 -10.93 -12.70
C MET A 1 0.72 -12.18 -13.07
N THR A 2 0.33 -12.36 -14.33
CA THR A 2 -0.62 -13.43 -14.69
C THR A 2 -0.10 -14.38 -15.77
N SER A 3 0.92 -14.02 -16.53
CA SER A 3 1.58 -14.90 -17.50
C SER A 3 3.07 -14.66 -17.53
N GLN A 4 3.84 -15.68 -17.92
CA GLN A 4 5.30 -15.58 -18.02
C GLN A 4 5.74 -14.47 -18.99
N GLU A 5 5.04 -14.35 -20.13
CA GLU A 5 5.28 -13.32 -21.14
C GLU A 5 5.16 -11.92 -20.55
N ARG A 6 4.03 -11.60 -19.90
CA ARG A 6 3.79 -10.26 -19.33
C ARG A 6 4.77 -9.93 -18.21
N ILE A 7 5.17 -10.93 -17.40
CA ILE A 7 6.18 -10.74 -16.36
C ILE A 7 7.55 -10.44 -16.98
N SER A 8 7.95 -11.18 -18.01
CA SER A 8 9.19 -10.95 -18.74
C SER A 8 9.23 -9.57 -19.39
N GLU A 9 8.11 -9.13 -19.98
CA GLU A 9 8.00 -7.78 -20.54
C GLU A 9 8.25 -6.70 -19.49
N VAL A 10 7.63 -6.80 -18.30
CA VAL A 10 7.79 -5.83 -17.21
C VAL A 10 9.26 -5.72 -16.80
N VAL A 11 9.91 -6.86 -16.57
CA VAL A 11 11.32 -6.95 -16.17
C VAL A 11 12.21 -6.32 -17.23
N GLN A 12 12.03 -6.68 -18.50
CA GLN A 12 12.84 -6.14 -19.60
C GLN A 12 12.64 -4.64 -19.78
N GLN A 13 11.40 -4.14 -19.68
CA GLN A 13 11.13 -2.71 -19.81
C GLN A 13 11.70 -1.91 -18.64
N ALA A 14 11.56 -2.39 -17.41
CA ALA A 14 12.15 -1.72 -16.25
C ALA A 14 13.68 -1.66 -16.33
N SER A 15 14.31 -2.77 -16.73
CA SER A 15 15.76 -2.82 -16.95
C SER A 15 16.22 -1.85 -18.05
N ARG A 16 15.53 -1.82 -19.21
CA ARG A 16 15.81 -0.86 -20.30
C ARG A 16 15.61 0.60 -19.90
N ALA A 17 14.65 0.87 -19.02
CA ALA A 17 14.40 2.20 -18.49
C ALA A 17 15.40 2.62 -17.39
N GLY A 18 16.38 1.78 -17.05
CA GLY A 18 17.37 2.07 -16.00
C GLY A 18 16.79 2.05 -14.58
N LEU A 19 15.59 1.50 -14.39
CA LEU A 19 15.03 1.28 -13.06
C LEU A 19 15.79 0.16 -12.35
N ASN A 20 15.78 0.17 -11.02
CA ASN A 20 16.53 -0.80 -10.20
C ASN A 20 15.64 -1.63 -9.26
N THR A 21 14.36 -1.28 -9.13
CA THR A 21 13.43 -1.96 -8.22
C THR A 21 12.05 -2.07 -8.85
N LEU A 22 11.43 -3.25 -8.71
CA LEU A 22 10.04 -3.52 -9.04
C LEU A 22 9.22 -3.63 -7.75
N PHE A 23 8.15 -2.84 -7.66
CA PHE A 23 7.07 -3.06 -6.68
C PHE A 23 5.99 -3.91 -7.35
N VAL A 24 5.91 -5.18 -6.97
CA VAL A 24 5.12 -6.18 -7.70
C VAL A 24 3.92 -6.57 -6.86
N GLN A 25 2.69 -6.27 -7.30
CA GLN A 25 1.50 -6.63 -6.56
C GLN A 25 1.36 -8.15 -6.50
N VAL A 26 1.56 -8.72 -5.31
CA VAL A 26 1.45 -10.17 -5.06
C VAL A 26 0.25 -10.53 -4.20
N ARG A 27 -0.28 -9.55 -3.45
CA ARG A 27 -1.60 -9.62 -2.82
C ARG A 27 -2.39 -8.38 -3.22
N GLY A 28 -3.44 -8.56 -4.03
CA GLY A 28 -4.23 -7.45 -4.56
C GLY A 28 -5.60 -7.33 -3.91
N ARG A 29 -6.41 -8.36 -4.06
CA ARG A 29 -7.78 -8.45 -3.58
C ARG A 29 -7.91 -9.71 -2.73
N GLY A 30 -7.14 -9.77 -1.63
CA GLY A 30 -7.20 -10.92 -0.71
C GLY A 30 -6.81 -12.24 -1.37
N ASP A 31 -6.20 -12.16 -2.54
CA ASP A 31 -5.78 -13.23 -3.43
C ASP A 31 -4.25 -13.20 -3.57
N ALA A 32 -3.67 -14.33 -3.96
CA ALA A 32 -2.23 -14.53 -4.09
C ALA A 32 -1.81 -14.70 -5.55
N TYR A 33 -0.89 -13.84 -6.02
CA TYR A 33 -0.17 -14.02 -7.28
C TYR A 33 1.16 -14.75 -7.04
N TYR A 34 1.08 -15.81 -6.25
CA TYR A 34 2.16 -16.71 -5.82
C TYR A 34 1.51 -17.97 -5.21
N GLU A 35 2.28 -19.04 -5.01
CA GLU A 35 1.76 -20.25 -4.33
C GLU A 35 1.58 -20.01 -2.83
N SER A 36 0.33 -19.88 -2.41
CA SER A 36 -0.07 -19.58 -1.02
C SER A 36 -0.92 -20.70 -0.43
N ASP A 37 -0.71 -20.98 0.85
CA ASP A 37 -1.58 -21.84 1.65
C ASP A 37 -2.63 -21.03 2.42
N LEU A 38 -2.54 -19.69 2.39
CA LEU A 38 -3.29 -18.75 3.23
C LEU A 38 -4.32 -17.91 2.45
N ALA A 39 -4.18 -17.81 1.13
CA ALA A 39 -5.04 -17.01 0.28
C ALA A 39 -5.33 -17.73 -1.04
N PRO A 40 -6.54 -17.57 -1.61
CA PRO A 40 -6.87 -18.13 -2.92
C PRO A 40 -5.98 -17.56 -4.02
N PRO A 41 -5.78 -18.29 -5.12
CA PRO A 41 -5.00 -17.78 -6.26
C PRO A 41 -5.66 -16.55 -6.89
N GLY A 42 -4.83 -15.63 -7.37
CA GLY A 42 -5.25 -14.45 -8.12
C GLY A 42 -5.93 -14.79 -9.46
N GLU A 43 -6.80 -13.89 -9.90
CA GLU A 43 -7.55 -14.09 -11.14
C GLU A 43 -6.64 -14.06 -12.38
N GLY A 44 -6.88 -14.99 -13.30
CA GLY A 44 -6.25 -15.01 -14.63
C GLY A 44 -4.79 -15.48 -14.67
N ILE A 45 -4.28 -16.09 -13.60
CA ILE A 45 -2.96 -16.72 -13.58
C ILE A 45 -2.92 -17.90 -14.55
N GLU A 46 -1.90 -17.95 -15.40
CA GLU A 46 -1.61 -19.04 -16.32
C GLU A 46 -1.47 -20.38 -15.57
N PRO A 47 -2.08 -21.49 -16.04
CA PRO A 47 -1.99 -22.78 -15.36
C PRO A 47 -0.55 -23.23 -15.10
N GLY A 48 -0.26 -23.61 -13.85
CA GLY A 48 1.07 -24.08 -13.44
C GLY A 48 2.13 -22.98 -13.26
N LEU A 49 1.76 -21.71 -13.38
CA LEU A 49 2.65 -20.59 -13.11
C LEU A 49 2.57 -20.19 -11.63
N ASP A 50 3.73 -20.15 -10.95
CA ASP A 50 3.94 -19.32 -9.78
C ASP A 50 4.48 -17.94 -10.24
N PRO A 51 3.64 -16.88 -10.23
CA PRO A 51 4.03 -15.60 -10.81
C PRO A 51 5.15 -14.89 -10.05
N LEU A 52 5.15 -14.95 -8.71
CA LEU A 52 6.18 -14.29 -7.91
C LEU A 52 7.51 -15.02 -8.03
N ALA A 53 7.53 -16.36 -8.00
CA ALA A 53 8.76 -17.13 -8.23
C ALA A 53 9.41 -16.75 -9.56
N TYR A 54 8.61 -16.77 -10.64
CA TYR A 54 9.08 -16.44 -11.98
C TYR A 54 9.57 -14.99 -12.07
N CYS A 55 8.85 -14.04 -11.47
CA CYS A 55 9.25 -12.63 -11.46
C CYS A 55 10.57 -12.39 -10.73
N VAL A 56 10.75 -13.00 -9.56
CA VAL A 56 11.99 -12.91 -8.77
C VAL A 56 13.18 -13.49 -9.54
N GLU A 57 12.99 -14.59 -10.25
CA GLU A 57 14.04 -15.19 -11.08
C GLU A 57 14.45 -14.25 -12.22
N ARG A 58 13.48 -13.78 -13.01
CA ARG A 58 13.74 -12.90 -14.16
C ARG A 58 14.31 -11.54 -13.74
N ALA A 59 13.81 -10.97 -12.64
CA ALA A 59 14.32 -9.72 -12.10
C ALA A 59 15.78 -9.85 -11.66
N ARG A 60 16.14 -10.95 -10.99
CA ARG A 60 17.53 -11.21 -10.59
C ARG A 60 18.46 -11.29 -11.80
N ASP A 61 18.07 -12.00 -12.85
CA ASP A 61 18.86 -12.10 -14.09
C ASP A 61 19.09 -10.73 -14.74
N ALA A 62 18.14 -9.80 -14.55
CA ALA A 62 18.20 -8.42 -15.04
C ALA A 62 18.84 -7.42 -14.05
N GLY A 63 19.32 -7.87 -12.88
CA GLY A 63 19.88 -7.00 -11.84
C GLY A 63 18.86 -6.11 -11.12
N LEU A 64 17.57 -6.44 -11.18
CA LEU A 64 16.48 -5.71 -10.54
C LEU A 64 16.14 -6.31 -9.17
N GLN A 65 15.85 -5.43 -8.22
CA GLN A 65 15.25 -5.82 -6.94
C GLN A 65 13.75 -6.05 -7.08
N VAL A 66 13.19 -6.97 -6.30
CA VAL A 66 11.75 -7.20 -6.20
C VAL A 66 11.28 -6.94 -4.78
N HIS A 67 10.40 -5.96 -4.61
CA HIS A 67 9.66 -5.82 -3.36
C HIS A 67 8.24 -6.32 -3.59
N ALA A 68 7.83 -7.29 -2.77
CA ALA A 68 6.50 -7.86 -2.84
C ALA A 68 5.49 -6.83 -2.32
N TRP A 69 4.65 -6.32 -3.22
CA TRP A 69 3.59 -5.37 -2.89
C TRP A 69 2.36 -6.12 -2.37
N VAL A 70 2.05 -5.87 -1.11
CA VAL A 70 0.93 -6.44 -0.37
C VAL A 70 -0.07 -5.32 -0.07
N ASN A 71 -1.27 -5.39 -0.64
CA ASN A 71 -2.39 -4.64 -0.08
C ASN A 71 -2.66 -5.20 1.32
N VAL A 72 -2.74 -4.35 2.34
CA VAL A 72 -2.87 -4.78 3.74
C VAL A 72 -4.35 -4.96 4.09
N TYR A 73 -5.09 -3.88 4.29
CA TYR A 73 -6.48 -3.97 4.73
C TYR A 73 -7.48 -4.07 3.56
N LEU A 74 -7.20 -3.46 2.41
CA LEU A 74 -8.03 -3.61 1.20
C LEU A 74 -7.97 -5.07 0.71
N THR A 75 -9.13 -5.70 0.60
CA THR A 75 -9.23 -7.15 0.40
C THR A 75 -10.16 -7.55 -0.73
N TRP A 76 -11.27 -6.89 -1.07
CA TRP A 76 -12.06 -7.34 -2.24
C TRP A 76 -12.77 -6.19 -2.94
N TYR A 77 -13.42 -6.49 -4.06
CA TYR A 77 -14.28 -5.56 -4.77
C TYR A 77 -15.58 -5.31 -3.98
N PRO A 78 -16.21 -4.13 -4.15
CA PRO A 78 -17.52 -3.83 -3.53
C PRO A 78 -18.61 -4.86 -3.86
N ASP A 79 -18.76 -5.15 -5.14
CA ASP A 79 -19.98 -5.67 -5.76
C ASP A 79 -19.78 -7.04 -6.44
N ARG A 80 -18.54 -7.56 -6.46
CA ARG A 80 -18.23 -8.88 -7.03
C ARG A 80 -18.33 -9.98 -5.98
N GLU A 81 -18.85 -11.12 -6.39
CA GLU A 81 -18.79 -12.36 -5.60
C GLU A 81 -17.34 -12.82 -5.44
N ALA A 82 -16.99 -13.25 -4.24
CA ALA A 82 -15.65 -13.73 -3.91
C ALA A 82 -15.59 -15.27 -3.97
N PRO A 83 -14.42 -15.86 -4.27
CA PRO A 83 -14.20 -17.31 -4.16
C PRO A 83 -14.61 -17.86 -2.78
N GLU A 84 -15.04 -19.13 -2.72
CA GLU A 84 -15.57 -19.74 -1.48
C GLU A 84 -14.57 -19.74 -0.30
N ASP A 85 -13.29 -19.85 -0.61
CA ASP A 85 -12.16 -19.88 0.33
C ASP A 85 -11.58 -18.48 0.61
N HIS A 86 -12.11 -17.42 -0.01
CA HIS A 86 -11.66 -16.06 0.22
C HIS A 86 -12.14 -15.51 1.57
N LEU A 87 -11.34 -14.65 2.23
CA LEU A 87 -11.64 -14.05 3.55
C LEU A 87 -13.03 -13.41 3.68
N LEU A 88 -13.56 -12.86 2.58
CA LEU A 88 -14.91 -12.30 2.57
C LEU A 88 -16.01 -13.35 2.86
N ARG A 89 -15.76 -14.61 2.49
CA ARG A 89 -16.68 -15.74 2.69
C ARG A 89 -16.41 -16.45 4.01
N THR A 90 -15.14 -16.61 4.38
CA THR A 90 -14.72 -17.38 5.55
C THR A 90 -14.67 -16.57 6.84
N ASN A 91 -14.45 -15.25 6.74
CA ASN A 91 -14.27 -14.33 7.89
C ASN A 91 -14.98 -12.97 7.65
N PRO A 92 -16.29 -12.94 7.35
CA PRO A 92 -17.00 -11.68 7.07
C PRO A 92 -17.01 -10.71 8.27
N ASP A 93 -16.88 -11.21 9.50
CA ASP A 93 -16.82 -10.44 10.74
C ASP A 93 -15.50 -9.67 10.93
N TRP A 94 -14.48 -9.93 10.11
CA TRP A 94 -13.21 -9.22 10.16
C TRP A 94 -13.28 -7.84 9.48
N PHE A 95 -14.35 -7.54 8.76
CA PHE A 95 -14.43 -6.34 7.92
C PHE A 95 -14.93 -5.11 8.69
N MET A 96 -14.50 -3.93 8.24
CA MET A 96 -14.87 -2.68 8.89
C MET A 96 -16.35 -2.35 8.70
N ILE A 97 -16.91 -1.65 9.69
CA ILE A 97 -18.26 -1.07 9.61
C ILE A 97 -18.15 0.46 9.60
N SER A 98 -18.95 1.14 8.78
CA SER A 98 -18.98 2.60 8.72
C SER A 98 -19.74 3.20 9.91
N SER A 99 -19.55 4.49 10.18
CA SER A 99 -20.28 5.22 11.23
C SER A 99 -21.79 5.23 11.06
N ASP A 100 -22.28 5.04 9.83
CA ASP A 100 -23.70 4.93 9.46
C ASP A 100 -24.17 3.48 9.26
N GLY A 101 -23.36 2.49 9.65
CA GLY A 101 -23.76 1.08 9.74
C GLY A 101 -23.57 0.24 8.47
N ILE A 102 -22.88 0.74 7.45
CA ILE A 102 -22.52 -0.07 6.28
C ILE A 102 -21.40 -1.04 6.67
N ASP A 103 -21.72 -2.34 6.63
CA ASP A 103 -20.79 -3.42 6.90
C ASP A 103 -20.09 -3.89 5.62
N LEU A 104 -18.76 -3.69 5.55
CA LEU A 104 -17.96 -4.07 4.37
C LEU A 104 -17.80 -5.59 4.22
N GLY A 105 -18.19 -6.39 5.21
CA GLY A 105 -18.21 -7.86 5.16
C GLY A 105 -19.50 -8.43 4.55
N GLN A 106 -20.55 -7.62 4.40
CA GLN A 106 -21.87 -8.09 3.96
C GLN A 106 -22.10 -7.93 2.45
N PRO A 107 -22.93 -8.78 1.82
CA PRO A 107 -23.33 -8.61 0.42
C PRO A 107 -24.15 -7.32 0.23
N GLY A 108 -24.39 -6.95 -1.03
CA GLY A 108 -25.28 -5.84 -1.37
C GLY A 108 -24.64 -4.44 -1.31
N LEU A 109 -23.31 -4.35 -1.27
CA LEU A 109 -22.61 -3.08 -1.46
C LEU A 109 -22.74 -2.63 -2.93
N THR A 110 -23.03 -1.35 -3.14
CA THR A 110 -23.25 -0.74 -4.46
C THR A 110 -22.19 0.31 -4.78
N ASP A 111 -22.31 0.96 -5.94
CA ASP A 111 -21.55 2.15 -6.33
C ASP A 111 -21.55 3.27 -5.28
N ASP A 112 -22.49 3.26 -4.32
CA ASP A 112 -22.59 4.30 -3.31
C ASP A 112 -21.39 4.32 -2.37
N ILE A 113 -20.76 3.18 -2.08
CA ILE A 113 -19.51 3.20 -1.29
C ILE A 113 -18.33 3.74 -2.11
N VAL A 114 -18.31 3.49 -3.44
CA VAL A 114 -17.29 4.05 -4.34
C VAL A 114 -17.43 5.57 -4.42
N LYS A 115 -18.66 6.09 -4.51
CA LYS A 115 -18.95 7.53 -4.46
C LYS A 115 -18.50 8.17 -3.13
N ARG A 116 -18.47 7.40 -2.04
CA ARG A 116 -17.94 7.80 -0.72
C ARG A 116 -16.41 7.69 -0.63
N GLY A 117 -15.74 7.35 -1.73
CA GLY A 117 -14.28 7.20 -1.78
C GLY A 117 -13.78 5.95 -1.06
N VAL A 118 -14.57 4.87 -1.04
CA VAL A 118 -14.17 3.55 -0.52
C VAL A 118 -13.87 2.63 -1.70
N GLU A 119 -12.62 2.16 -1.80
CA GLU A 119 -12.10 1.44 -2.98
C GLU A 119 -12.44 -0.05 -3.03
N GLY A 120 -13.14 -0.55 -2.01
CA GLY A 120 -13.48 -1.96 -1.86
C GLY A 120 -13.76 -2.34 -0.41
N ARG A 121 -13.56 -3.62 -0.11
CA ARG A 121 -13.82 -4.18 1.22
C ARG A 121 -12.55 -4.17 2.05
N TYR A 122 -12.62 -3.64 3.27
CA TYR A 122 -11.47 -3.46 4.14
C TYR A 122 -11.58 -4.29 5.42
N LEU A 123 -10.50 -5.00 5.76
CA LEU A 123 -10.33 -5.67 7.06
C LEU A 123 -10.08 -4.65 8.16
N SER A 124 -10.62 -4.90 9.35
CA SER A 124 -10.46 -4.07 10.54
C SER A 124 -9.10 -4.29 11.22
N PRO A 125 -8.29 -3.23 11.42
CA PRO A 125 -7.09 -3.28 12.25
C PRO A 125 -7.39 -3.54 13.74
N ALA A 126 -8.65 -3.43 14.17
CA ALA A 126 -9.07 -3.68 15.55
C ALA A 126 -9.51 -5.13 15.79
N HIS A 127 -9.71 -5.91 14.73
CA HIS A 127 -10.05 -7.32 14.87
C HIS A 127 -8.78 -8.12 15.26
N PRO A 128 -8.81 -8.92 16.35
CA PRO A 128 -7.61 -9.54 16.93
C PRO A 128 -6.92 -10.53 15.99
N SER A 129 -7.67 -11.15 15.07
CA SER A 129 -7.13 -12.11 14.10
C SER A 129 -6.56 -11.49 12.82
N VAL A 130 -6.84 -10.21 12.52
CA VAL A 130 -6.45 -9.59 11.25
C VAL A 130 -4.94 -9.35 11.18
N SER A 131 -4.34 -8.72 12.20
CA SER A 131 -2.88 -8.49 12.20
C SER A 131 -2.09 -9.81 12.18
N PRO A 132 -2.40 -10.83 13.01
CA PRO A 132 -1.74 -12.13 12.93
C PRO A 132 -1.80 -12.76 11.53
N TYR A 133 -2.99 -12.82 10.91
CA TYR A 133 -3.15 -13.38 9.56
C TYR A 133 -2.31 -12.62 8.52
N LEU A 134 -2.36 -11.29 8.52
CA LEU A 134 -1.59 -10.48 7.56
C LEU A 134 -0.07 -10.60 7.77
N LEU A 135 0.38 -10.81 9.01
CA LEU A 135 1.78 -11.11 9.31
C LEU A 135 2.19 -12.52 8.87
N GLU A 136 1.29 -13.51 8.95
CA GLU A 136 1.52 -14.85 8.40
C GLU A 136 1.64 -14.80 6.88
N VAL A 137 0.78 -14.04 6.19
CA VAL A 137 0.88 -13.81 4.74
C VAL A 137 2.22 -13.18 4.36
N ILE A 138 2.67 -12.14 5.08
CA ILE A 138 4.00 -11.54 4.86
C ILE A 138 5.11 -12.56 5.15
N GLY A 139 4.95 -13.37 6.21
CA GLY A 139 5.89 -14.42 6.57
C GLY A 139 6.03 -15.49 5.50
N GLU A 140 4.91 -15.96 4.93
CA GLU A 140 4.88 -16.92 3.84
C GLU A 140 5.67 -16.43 2.62
N ILE A 141 5.47 -15.16 2.23
CA ILE A 141 6.22 -14.55 1.14
C ILE A 141 7.72 -14.54 1.42
N ILE A 142 8.12 -14.13 2.63
CA ILE A 142 9.54 -14.03 3.03
C ILE A 142 10.21 -15.40 3.10
N ASP A 143 9.50 -16.40 3.61
CA ASP A 143 10.03 -17.74 3.83
C ASP A 143 10.13 -18.52 2.50
N ARG A 144 9.23 -18.27 1.53
CA ARG A 144 9.18 -18.98 0.24
C ARG A 144 9.97 -18.30 -0.88
N TYR A 145 10.08 -16.97 -0.87
CA TYR A 145 10.61 -16.20 -2.01
C TYR A 145 11.80 -15.34 -1.64
N ARG A 146 12.79 -15.32 -2.53
CA ARG A 146 13.99 -14.48 -2.42
C ARG A 146 13.71 -13.05 -2.89
N VAL A 147 12.77 -12.38 -2.23
CA VAL A 147 12.46 -10.95 -2.44
C VAL A 147 13.49 -10.07 -1.74
N ASP A 148 13.59 -8.81 -2.16
CA ASP A 148 14.49 -7.79 -1.58
C ASP A 148 13.77 -6.91 -0.55
N GLY A 149 12.43 -6.93 -0.56
CA GLY A 149 11.63 -6.19 0.40
C GLY A 149 10.14 -6.52 0.35
N ILE A 150 9.42 -5.90 1.27
CA ILE A 150 7.95 -5.91 1.34
C ILE A 150 7.48 -4.47 1.19
N HIS A 151 6.54 -4.23 0.27
CA HIS A 151 5.90 -2.95 0.06
C HIS A 151 4.44 -3.00 0.52
N LEU A 152 4.10 -2.25 1.56
CA LEU A 152 2.75 -2.16 2.11
C LEU A 152 1.94 -1.10 1.36
N ASP A 153 0.85 -1.49 0.73
CA ASP A 153 -0.17 -0.55 0.25
C ASP A 153 -1.47 -0.79 1.01
N TYR A 154 -2.38 0.18 1.01
CA TYR A 154 -3.64 0.12 1.74
C TYR A 154 -3.46 -0.24 3.23
N VAL A 155 -2.31 0.10 3.81
CA VAL A 155 -2.05 0.08 5.26
C VAL A 155 -2.68 1.33 5.89
N ARG A 156 -4.01 1.39 5.77
CA ARG A 156 -4.87 2.51 6.14
C ARG A 156 -6.34 2.11 6.22
N TYR A 157 -7.13 2.96 6.86
CA TYR A 157 -8.59 2.98 6.69
C TYR A 157 -8.96 3.47 5.28
N PRO A 158 -10.17 3.17 4.79
CA PRO A 158 -10.68 3.77 3.55
C PRO A 158 -10.89 5.28 3.71
N ASN A 159 -11.44 5.73 4.85
CA ASN A 159 -11.61 7.14 5.21
C ASN A 159 -11.94 7.30 6.72
N GLU A 160 -12.24 8.52 7.17
CA GLU A 160 -12.53 8.89 8.56
C GLU A 160 -13.82 8.29 9.13
N HIS A 161 -14.70 7.78 8.27
CA HIS A 161 -15.98 7.19 8.66
C HIS A 161 -15.89 5.69 9.00
N TYR A 162 -14.68 5.13 9.06
CA TYR A 162 -14.39 3.76 9.46
C TYR A 162 -13.27 3.75 10.52
N ASP A 163 -13.18 2.81 11.45
CA ASP A 163 -13.96 1.58 11.63
C ASP A 163 -14.81 1.65 12.89
N TYR A 164 -16.12 1.45 12.75
CA TYR A 164 -17.11 1.43 13.83
C TYR A 164 -17.64 0.01 14.11
N SER A 165 -16.89 -1.02 13.71
CA SER A 165 -17.16 -2.41 14.08
C SER A 165 -17.25 -2.59 15.61
N PRO A 166 -18.01 -3.58 16.12
CA PRO A 166 -18.13 -3.83 17.55
C PRO A 166 -16.79 -3.93 18.27
N LEU A 167 -15.79 -4.57 17.66
CA LEU A 167 -14.45 -4.71 18.23
C LEU A 167 -13.68 -3.39 18.24
N ALA A 168 -13.79 -2.56 17.19
CA ALA A 168 -13.18 -1.24 17.19
C ALA A 168 -13.79 -0.34 18.27
N ARG A 169 -15.13 -0.35 18.41
CA ARG A 169 -15.82 0.41 19.45
C ARG A 169 -15.44 -0.06 20.85
N THR A 170 -15.40 -1.38 21.06
CA THR A 170 -15.04 -1.99 22.35
C THR A 170 -13.59 -1.70 22.72
N GLY A 171 -12.66 -1.81 21.76
CA GLY A 171 -11.25 -1.49 21.98
C GLY A 171 -11.01 -0.02 22.28
N PHE A 172 -11.77 0.89 21.64
CA PHE A 172 -11.72 2.31 21.98
C PHE A 172 -12.26 2.59 23.37
N TRP A 173 -13.44 2.06 23.68
CA TRP A 173 -14.04 2.22 25.00
C TRP A 173 -13.12 1.69 26.11
N ALA A 174 -12.46 0.55 25.90
CA ALA A 174 -11.50 0.01 26.87
C ALA A 174 -10.28 0.92 27.10
N ASP A 175 -9.82 1.62 26.06
CA ASP A 175 -8.65 2.51 26.13
C ASP A 175 -8.99 3.91 26.66
N THR A 176 -10.24 4.38 26.51
CA THR A 176 -10.61 5.78 26.74
C THR A 176 -11.82 6.02 27.64
N ASP A 177 -12.55 4.99 28.03
CA ASP A 177 -13.82 5.06 28.79
C ASP A 177 -14.91 5.91 28.10
N THR A 178 -14.92 5.92 26.76
CA THR A 178 -15.89 6.69 25.96
C THR A 178 -16.28 5.95 24.69
N ASP A 179 -17.51 6.18 24.21
CA ASP A 179 -17.90 5.75 22.87
C ASP A 179 -17.17 6.54 21.78
N PRO A 180 -16.85 5.92 20.61
CA PRO A 180 -16.35 6.67 19.47
C PRO A 180 -17.34 7.75 19.03
N PRO A 181 -16.86 8.96 18.67
CA PRO A 181 -17.73 10.04 18.23
C PRO A 181 -18.41 9.66 16.92
N THR A 182 -19.70 9.93 16.80
CA THR A 182 -20.39 9.87 15.51
C THR A 182 -20.02 11.08 14.64
N ILE A 183 -20.49 11.09 13.39
CA ILE A 183 -20.36 12.26 12.51
C ILE A 183 -20.90 13.51 13.22
N GLY A 184 -20.11 14.60 13.22
CA GLY A 184 -20.45 15.85 13.90
C GLY A 184 -20.12 15.90 15.39
N GLY A 185 -19.40 14.90 15.92
CA GLY A 185 -18.94 14.89 17.31
C GLY A 185 -17.98 16.04 17.67
N ALA A 186 -17.80 16.27 18.97
CA ALA A 186 -16.92 17.32 19.49
C ALA A 186 -15.47 17.15 18.99
N GLU A 187 -14.80 18.27 18.69
CA GLU A 187 -13.46 18.28 18.08
C GLU A 187 -12.44 17.42 18.85
N GLU A 188 -12.44 17.50 20.17
CA GLU A 188 -11.50 16.73 21.01
C GLU A 188 -11.80 15.23 21.00
N ALA A 189 -13.07 14.84 20.95
CA ALA A 189 -13.46 13.44 20.79
C ALA A 189 -13.01 12.90 19.43
N VAL A 190 -13.17 13.68 18.35
CA VAL A 190 -12.70 13.32 17.01
C VAL A 190 -11.17 13.17 16.96
N LYS A 191 -10.42 14.07 17.61
CA LYS A 191 -8.96 13.95 17.72
C LYS A 191 -8.55 12.68 18.47
N THR A 192 -9.22 12.39 19.58
CA THR A 192 -8.96 11.18 20.40
C THR A 192 -9.24 9.91 19.60
N TRP A 193 -10.35 9.87 18.87
CA TRP A 193 -10.69 8.78 17.96
C TRP A 193 -9.66 8.59 16.83
N ASN A 194 -9.26 9.67 16.17
CA ASN A 194 -8.26 9.62 15.10
C ASN A 194 -6.90 9.11 15.61
N ARG A 195 -6.51 9.52 16.82
CA ARG A 195 -5.29 9.02 17.48
C ARG A 195 -5.37 7.52 17.72
N TRP A 196 -6.48 7.04 18.26
CA TRP A 196 -6.68 5.62 18.52
C TRP A 196 -6.66 4.79 17.24
N ARG A 197 -7.41 5.21 16.20
CA ARG A 197 -7.40 4.56 14.88
C ARG A 197 -6.00 4.51 14.28
N SER A 198 -5.28 5.63 14.30
CA SER A 198 -3.92 5.69 13.77
C SER A 198 -2.93 4.80 14.56
N ALA A 199 -3.13 4.65 15.87
CA ALA A 199 -2.33 3.75 16.69
C ALA A 199 -2.49 2.27 16.26
N ARG A 200 -3.70 1.84 15.86
CA ARG A 200 -3.93 0.47 15.36
C ARG A 200 -3.15 0.18 14.07
N VAL A 201 -3.17 1.11 13.13
CA VAL A 201 -2.39 0.99 11.88
C VAL A 201 -0.88 1.03 12.16
N THR A 202 -0.45 1.93 13.05
CA THR A 202 0.95 2.05 13.46
C THR A 202 1.49 0.77 14.10
N GLU A 203 0.67 0.12 14.91
CA GLU A 203 1.03 -1.13 15.57
C GLU A 203 1.29 -2.25 14.56
N PHE A 204 0.43 -2.41 13.56
CA PHE A 204 0.67 -3.37 12.47
C PHE A 204 1.99 -3.10 11.74
N VAL A 205 2.30 -1.84 11.40
CA VAL A 205 3.56 -1.48 10.74
C VAL A 205 4.77 -1.83 11.63
N ARG A 206 4.67 -1.56 12.94
CA ARG A 206 5.69 -1.91 13.92
C ARG A 206 5.91 -3.43 13.97
N GLU A 207 4.83 -4.21 14.00
CA GLU A 207 4.89 -5.67 14.04
C GLU A 207 5.44 -6.27 12.74
N ALA A 208 5.05 -5.74 11.58
CA ALA A 208 5.59 -6.14 10.29
C ALA A 208 7.09 -5.90 10.23
N LYS A 209 7.58 -4.74 10.69
CA LYS A 209 9.02 -4.48 10.78
C LYS A 209 9.72 -5.45 11.74
N ALA A 210 9.12 -5.72 12.89
CA ALA A 210 9.67 -6.69 13.84
C ALA A 210 9.74 -8.11 13.24
N LEU A 211 8.74 -8.51 12.44
CA LEU A 211 8.77 -9.77 11.70
C LEU A 211 9.94 -9.82 10.72
N LEU A 212 10.12 -8.80 9.88
CA LEU A 212 11.24 -8.72 8.94
C LEU A 212 12.58 -8.79 9.67
N LEU A 213 12.76 -8.03 10.75
CA LEU A 213 14.01 -8.05 11.53
C LEU A 213 14.32 -9.43 12.11
N ARG A 214 13.30 -10.21 12.52
CA ARG A 214 13.48 -11.58 13.03
C ARG A 214 13.78 -12.59 11.94
N ARG A 215 13.18 -12.44 10.76
CA ARG A 215 13.26 -13.41 9.66
C ARG A 215 14.43 -13.15 8.72
N ASN A 216 14.57 -11.91 8.26
CA ASN A 216 15.64 -11.47 7.40
C ASN A 216 15.84 -9.94 7.52
N PRO A 217 16.82 -9.48 8.33
CA PRO A 217 17.03 -8.06 8.58
C PRO A 217 17.57 -7.28 7.36
N ALA A 218 17.96 -7.97 6.27
CA ALA A 218 18.36 -7.32 5.02
C ALA A 218 17.15 -6.84 4.20
N LEU A 219 15.94 -7.35 4.46
CA LEU A 219 14.74 -6.95 3.74
C LEU A 219 14.34 -5.51 4.07
N VAL A 220 13.99 -4.77 3.03
CA VAL A 220 13.45 -3.41 3.14
C VAL A 220 11.95 -3.47 3.37
N LEU A 221 11.46 -2.81 4.43
CA LEU A 221 10.03 -2.53 4.57
C LEU A 221 9.71 -1.13 4.01
N SER A 222 8.84 -1.06 3.01
CA SER A 222 8.35 0.20 2.48
C SER A 222 6.82 0.28 2.48
N ALA A 223 6.27 1.49 2.35
CA ALA A 223 4.82 1.67 2.30
C ALA A 223 4.38 2.83 1.40
N ALA A 224 3.30 2.62 0.64
CA ALA A 224 2.57 3.66 -0.07
C ALA A 224 1.67 4.44 0.90
N VAL A 225 1.83 5.76 0.94
CA VAL A 225 1.10 6.63 1.89
C VAL A 225 0.52 7.85 1.21
N LYS A 226 -0.48 8.46 1.85
CA LYS A 226 -1.04 9.73 1.39
C LYS A 226 -0.01 10.86 1.60
N PRO A 227 0.18 11.74 0.60
CA PRO A 227 1.26 12.73 0.61
C PRO A 227 0.99 13.91 1.54
N ASP A 228 -0.27 14.16 1.86
CA ASP A 228 -0.71 15.23 2.75
C ASP A 228 -0.72 14.71 4.19
N LEU A 229 0.09 15.30 5.08
CA LEU A 229 0.34 14.78 6.42
C LEU A 229 -0.92 14.73 7.29
N GLU A 230 -1.70 15.81 7.26
CA GLU A 230 -2.92 15.90 8.05
C GLU A 230 -3.94 14.90 7.53
N THR A 231 -4.19 14.89 6.22
CA THR A 231 -5.12 13.94 5.60
C THR A 231 -4.68 12.50 5.83
N ALA A 232 -3.38 12.18 5.68
CA ALA A 232 -2.84 10.85 5.92
C ALA A 232 -3.18 10.38 7.34
N TYR A 233 -3.00 11.25 8.33
CA TYR A 233 -3.29 10.95 9.73
C TYR A 233 -4.78 10.88 10.04
N THR A 234 -5.54 11.96 9.80
CA THR A 234 -6.93 12.10 10.27
C THR A 234 -7.92 11.25 9.47
N ARG A 235 -7.72 11.16 8.15
CA ARG A 235 -8.63 10.43 7.27
C ARG A 235 -8.25 8.96 7.14
N TYR A 236 -6.97 8.67 7.01
CA TYR A 236 -6.50 7.34 6.63
C TYR A 236 -5.78 6.59 7.77
N GLY A 237 -5.50 7.25 8.90
CA GLY A 237 -4.80 6.63 10.04
C GLY A 237 -3.29 6.42 9.82
N GLN A 238 -2.70 6.98 8.76
CA GLN A 238 -1.30 6.82 8.42
C GLN A 238 -0.43 7.87 9.12
N ASN A 239 0.15 7.52 10.27
CA ASN A 239 1.14 8.35 10.97
C ASN A 239 2.56 8.07 10.47
N TRP A 240 2.78 8.20 9.15
CA TRP A 240 3.99 7.68 8.51
C TRP A 240 5.26 8.47 8.83
N ILE A 241 5.15 9.72 9.30
CA ILE A 241 6.29 10.47 9.85
C ILE A 241 6.82 9.76 11.11
N ASP A 242 5.92 9.34 12.00
CA ASP A 242 6.29 8.59 13.19
C ASP A 242 6.89 7.23 12.83
N TRP A 243 6.29 6.53 11.86
CA TRP A 243 6.79 5.21 11.42
C TRP A 243 8.23 5.27 10.94
N VAL A 244 8.58 6.28 10.12
CA VAL A 244 9.95 6.42 9.63
C VAL A 244 10.91 6.88 10.73
N ASN A 245 10.52 7.86 11.55
CA ASN A 245 11.38 8.40 12.60
C ASN A 245 11.65 7.40 13.74
N ARG A 246 10.70 6.50 14.01
CA ARG A 246 10.85 5.37 14.94
C ARG A 246 11.44 4.11 14.30
N ARG A 247 11.76 4.15 13.00
CA ARG A 247 12.32 3.02 12.22
C ARG A 247 11.40 1.80 12.15
N TYR A 248 10.09 2.01 12.24
CA TYR A 248 9.08 1.01 11.91
C TYR A 248 8.91 0.86 10.40
N LEU A 249 9.41 1.81 9.62
CA LEU A 249 9.43 1.75 8.16
C LEU A 249 10.79 2.17 7.63
N ASP A 250 11.34 1.42 6.67
CA ASP A 250 12.64 1.76 6.11
C ASP A 250 12.56 2.86 5.08
N VAL A 251 11.55 2.78 4.19
CA VAL A 251 11.31 3.74 3.12
C VAL A 251 9.82 4.05 3.04
N VAL A 252 9.47 5.32 3.00
CA VAL A 252 8.09 5.76 2.71
C VAL A 252 7.98 6.20 1.25
N VAL A 253 6.86 5.87 0.62
CA VAL A 253 6.53 6.25 -0.75
C VAL A 253 5.26 7.09 -0.76
N PRO A 254 5.32 8.42 -0.47
CA PRO A 254 4.14 9.26 -0.55
C PRO A 254 3.66 9.37 -1.99
N MET A 255 2.38 9.08 -2.21
CA MET A 255 1.75 9.11 -3.53
C MET A 255 1.43 10.55 -3.93
N PHE A 256 2.39 11.27 -4.50
CA PHE A 256 2.23 12.65 -4.99
C PHE A 256 1.43 12.71 -6.30
N TYR A 257 0.29 12.02 -6.37
CA TYR A 257 -0.55 11.95 -7.56
C TYR A 257 -1.39 13.22 -7.68
N THR A 258 -0.76 14.29 -8.18
CA THR A 258 -1.40 15.58 -8.40
C THR A 258 -0.92 16.18 -9.72
N GLY A 259 -1.85 16.71 -10.52
CA GLY A 259 -1.50 17.44 -11.75
C GLY A 259 -0.89 18.83 -11.51
N SER A 260 -0.43 19.14 -10.29
CA SER A 260 0.16 20.43 -9.96
C SER A 260 1.60 20.29 -9.50
N ASN A 261 2.54 20.51 -10.42
CA ASN A 261 3.98 20.48 -10.14
C ASN A 261 4.35 21.39 -8.97
N ARG A 262 3.79 22.61 -8.89
CA ARG A 262 4.06 23.53 -7.78
C ARG A 262 3.72 22.92 -6.41
N ARG A 263 2.49 22.40 -6.25
CA ARG A 263 2.03 21.80 -4.99
C ARG A 263 2.85 20.56 -4.64
N LEU A 264 3.19 19.75 -5.64
CA LEU A 264 4.02 18.57 -5.48
C LEU A 264 5.42 18.93 -4.97
N LEU A 265 6.10 19.90 -5.60
CA LEU A 265 7.43 20.34 -5.21
C LEU A 265 7.44 20.96 -3.80
N GLU A 266 6.43 21.76 -3.46
CA GLU A 266 6.26 22.30 -2.11
C GLU A 266 6.12 21.19 -1.07
N ARG A 267 5.32 20.16 -1.37
CA ARG A 267 5.14 19.00 -0.48
C ARG A 267 6.41 18.19 -0.33
N MET A 268 7.16 17.92 -1.42
CA MET A 268 8.44 17.22 -1.33
C MET A 268 9.44 17.94 -0.42
N ARG A 269 9.53 19.28 -0.54
CA ARG A 269 10.36 20.11 0.34
C ARG A 269 9.87 20.13 1.78
N LEU A 270 8.55 20.06 2.00
CA LEU A 270 7.96 20.00 3.34
C LEU A 270 8.30 18.69 4.05
N VAL A 271 8.10 17.55 3.38
CA VAL A 271 8.35 16.21 3.97
C VAL A 271 9.79 16.08 4.45
N ARG A 272 10.75 16.69 3.74
CA ARG A 272 12.15 16.73 4.12
C ARG A 272 12.44 17.35 5.49
N LYS A 273 11.57 18.22 6.00
CA LYS A 273 11.71 18.85 7.32
C LYS A 273 11.43 17.87 8.45
N TYR A 274 10.66 16.81 8.17
CA TYR A 274 10.14 15.89 9.18
C TYR A 274 10.77 14.49 9.12
N VAL A 275 11.45 14.15 8.02
CA VAL A 275 12.00 12.82 7.78
C VAL A 275 13.49 12.88 7.47
N GLN A 276 14.23 11.91 8.00
CA GLN A 276 15.66 11.73 7.71
C GLN A 276 15.94 11.56 6.20
N LYS A 277 17.12 12.02 5.76
CA LYS A 277 17.57 11.86 4.38
C LYS A 277 17.60 10.36 3.99
N GLY A 278 17.24 10.04 2.76
CA GLY A 278 17.32 8.68 2.21
C GLY A 278 16.15 7.77 2.57
N ARG A 279 15.10 8.28 3.22
CA ARG A 279 13.94 7.49 3.67
C ARG A 279 12.66 7.72 2.86
N VAL A 280 12.67 8.64 1.90
CA VAL A 280 11.47 9.07 1.18
C VAL A 280 11.71 8.88 -0.31
N VAL A 281 10.86 8.10 -0.97
CA VAL A 281 10.83 7.94 -2.43
C VAL A 281 9.57 8.64 -2.96
N ALA A 282 9.71 9.47 -3.99
CA ALA A 282 8.57 10.18 -4.58
C ALA A 282 7.68 9.23 -5.39
N GLY A 283 6.47 8.94 -4.94
CA GLY A 283 5.47 8.25 -5.76
C GLY A 283 4.87 9.21 -6.79
N ILE A 284 5.09 8.96 -8.08
CA ILE A 284 4.68 9.81 -9.20
C ILE A 284 3.65 9.05 -10.06
N GLY A 285 2.49 9.66 -10.26
CA GLY A 285 1.39 9.07 -11.03
C GLY A 285 1.50 9.43 -12.51
N ALA A 286 2.38 8.78 -13.26
CA ALA A 286 2.63 9.10 -14.67
C ALA A 286 1.37 9.04 -15.55
N TRP A 287 0.34 8.27 -15.16
CA TRP A 287 -0.92 8.13 -15.91
C TRP A 287 -1.78 9.40 -15.94
N ASN A 288 -1.57 10.36 -15.03
CA ASN A 288 -2.45 11.53 -14.87
C ASN A 288 -1.89 12.84 -15.45
N GLN A 289 -0.80 12.75 -16.21
CA GLN A 289 -0.01 13.89 -16.68
C GLN A 289 0.82 13.50 -17.91
N ASP A 290 1.45 14.48 -18.56
CA ASP A 290 2.31 14.22 -19.72
C ASP A 290 3.74 13.80 -19.33
N THR A 291 4.53 13.37 -20.32
CA THR A 291 5.93 12.97 -20.13
C THR A 291 6.78 14.10 -19.56
N GLY A 292 6.59 15.34 -20.01
CA GLY A 292 7.39 16.48 -19.58
C GLY A 292 7.14 16.85 -18.12
N ASP A 293 5.89 16.81 -17.67
CA ASP A 293 5.54 17.01 -16.28
C ASP A 293 6.01 15.86 -15.40
N THR A 294 5.98 14.62 -15.89
CA THR A 294 6.57 13.49 -15.17
C THR A 294 8.08 13.69 -14.94
N VAL A 295 8.83 14.13 -15.97
CA VAL A 295 10.26 14.44 -15.85
C VAL A 295 10.49 15.57 -14.84
N LYS A 296 9.75 16.67 -14.91
CA LYS A 296 9.87 17.77 -13.93
C LYS A 296 9.66 17.32 -12.48
N GLN A 297 8.77 16.35 -12.26
CA GLN A 297 8.52 15.81 -10.92
C GLN A 297 9.67 14.91 -10.44
N ILE A 298 10.32 14.18 -11.34
CA ILE A 298 11.53 13.39 -11.05
C ILE A 298 12.68 14.34 -10.70
N GLU A 299 12.92 15.37 -11.52
CA GLU A 299 13.88 16.44 -11.23
C GLU A 299 13.59 17.10 -9.88
N GLY A 300 12.31 17.37 -9.62
CA GLY A 300 11.81 17.87 -8.35
C GLY A 300 12.15 17.02 -7.13
N ALA A 301 12.03 15.69 -7.25
CA ALA A 301 12.42 14.76 -6.20
C ALA A 301 13.93 14.81 -5.95
N ARG A 302 14.72 14.97 -7.01
CA ARG A 302 16.19 15.14 -6.96
C ARG A 302 16.58 16.46 -6.28
N ASP A 303 15.96 17.56 -6.67
CA ASP A 303 16.14 18.89 -6.07
C ASP A 303 15.77 18.92 -4.59
N ALA A 304 14.67 18.23 -4.23
CA ALA A 304 14.26 18.05 -2.85
C ALA A 304 15.16 17.06 -2.08
N ARG A 305 16.16 16.45 -2.72
CA ARG A 305 17.08 15.46 -2.12
C ARG A 305 16.33 14.31 -1.45
N LEU A 306 15.30 13.81 -2.13
CA LEU A 306 14.63 12.56 -1.80
C LEU A 306 15.54 11.37 -2.16
N ALA A 307 15.19 10.17 -1.71
CA ALA A 307 15.97 8.96 -1.96
C ALA A 307 15.88 8.48 -3.43
N GLY A 308 14.80 8.86 -4.12
CA GLY A 308 14.53 8.49 -5.49
C GLY A 308 13.07 8.78 -5.86
N PHE A 309 12.61 8.17 -6.93
CA PHE A 309 11.23 8.21 -7.40
C PHE A 309 10.69 6.80 -7.65
N SER A 310 9.38 6.67 -7.68
CA SER A 310 8.64 5.46 -8.04
C SER A 310 7.53 5.87 -8.98
N LEU A 311 7.42 5.21 -10.13
CA LEU A 311 6.39 5.51 -11.12
C LEU A 311 5.20 4.58 -10.93
N PHE A 312 4.02 5.17 -10.91
CA PHE A 312 2.76 4.43 -11.01
C PHE A 312 1.99 4.90 -12.24
N SER A 313 1.51 4.02 -13.12
CA SER A 313 1.68 2.56 -13.14
C SER A 313 2.59 2.11 -14.29
N TYR A 314 3.00 0.83 -14.25
CA TYR A 314 3.71 0.18 -15.36
C TYR A 314 2.98 0.33 -16.69
N GLU A 315 1.65 0.27 -16.70
CA GLU A 315 0.86 0.38 -17.94
C GLU A 315 1.13 1.70 -18.68
N THR A 316 1.31 2.81 -17.96
CA THR A 316 1.69 4.08 -18.58
C THR A 316 3.09 4.04 -19.15
N LEU A 317 4.05 3.47 -18.42
CA LEU A 317 5.41 3.31 -18.93
C LEU A 317 5.42 2.45 -20.19
N LYS A 318 4.64 1.35 -20.23
CA LYS A 318 4.51 0.47 -21.39
C LYS A 318 3.91 1.18 -22.61
N SER A 319 2.88 2.00 -22.40
CA SER A 319 2.09 2.62 -23.48
C SER A 319 2.66 3.93 -24.03
N VAL A 320 3.63 4.55 -23.35
CA VAL A 320 4.20 5.84 -23.74
C VAL A 320 5.72 5.70 -24.00
N PRO A 321 6.15 5.41 -25.24
CA PRO A 321 7.58 5.23 -25.55
C PRO A 321 8.46 6.43 -25.22
N SER A 322 7.96 7.65 -25.40
CA SER A 322 8.69 8.87 -25.04
C SER A 322 8.99 8.97 -23.54
N LEU A 323 8.09 8.44 -22.70
CA LEU A 323 8.31 8.34 -21.27
C LEU A 323 9.43 7.35 -20.97
N GLN A 324 9.45 6.18 -21.61
CA GLN A 324 10.53 5.19 -21.40
C GLN A 324 11.91 5.80 -21.65
N SER A 325 12.10 6.49 -22.77
CA SER A 325 13.36 7.15 -23.09
C SER A 325 13.72 8.23 -22.06
N ALA A 326 12.74 9.05 -21.68
CA ALA A 326 12.95 10.10 -20.68
C ALA A 326 13.33 9.52 -19.31
N ILE A 327 12.71 8.42 -18.89
CA ILE A 327 13.08 7.73 -17.64
C ILE A 327 14.49 7.15 -17.72
N ALA A 328 14.88 6.55 -18.84
CA ALA A 328 16.24 6.04 -19.02
C ALA A 328 17.30 7.15 -18.90
N GLU A 329 17.05 8.32 -19.49
CA GLU A 329 17.91 9.49 -19.33
C GLU A 329 17.96 9.95 -17.87
N GLU A 330 16.82 10.07 -17.20
CA GLU A 330 16.75 10.51 -15.80
C GLU A 330 17.37 9.49 -14.82
N ALA A 331 17.29 8.19 -15.10
CA ALA A 331 17.89 7.13 -14.29
C ALA A 331 19.42 7.08 -14.44
N SER A 332 19.97 7.57 -15.55
CA SER A 332 21.42 7.62 -15.81
C SER A 332 22.16 8.79 -15.12
N ARG A 333 21.41 9.75 -14.56
CA ARG A 333 21.92 10.97 -13.91
C ARG A 333 22.09 10.80 -12.40
#